data_AF-W6M3T5-F1
#
_entry.id   AF-W6M3T5-F1
#
_cell.length_a   1.000
_cell.length_b   1.000
_cell.length_c   1.000
_cell.angle_alpha   90.00
_cell.angle_beta   90.00
_cell.angle_gamma   90.00
#
_symmetry.space_group_name_H-M   'P 1'
#
loop_
_entity.id
_entity.type
_entity.pdbx_description
1 polymer ?
#
loop_
_entity_poly.entity_id
_entity_poly.type
_entity_poly.pdbx_seq_one_letter_code
_entity_poly.pdbx_strand_id
1 'polypeptide(L)'
;MESLPMTTLVPPLNPTVSTHTRAVMRSPLTLSTHIGVKTYNRTFKRLEAALFLADVLVLLRGRASHDYAAEITQVHSAMDQELTRLSALVTAEQQWITKALKAAPRDAEVQYTDPVTLNLTLRTPRARPYVTLLTRLEQTLCSVDQAWYHGLIPTAEQLKRGNLLFRHFYRACGVIERLAWGLGRRVRDAQDGAATVNASPDYHAMLLKRTGSGPAHADAPDAPAPDEAADAMTAEESASLEATEALVASLTPVVGEAQETEPTFDDPTNTPTFASTPEPTVTLLETINPGLRSLEEPPSRVRELFRAQGASV
;
A
#
# COMPACT_ATOMS: atom_id res chain seq x y z
N MET A 1 64.80 -4.98 -6.95
CA MET A 1 63.66 -5.91 -7.01
C MET A 1 63.24 -6.20 -5.57
N GLU A 2 62.40 -5.34 -5.02
CA GLU A 2 61.77 -5.57 -3.71
C GLU A 2 60.49 -6.38 -3.93
N SER A 3 60.47 -7.61 -3.44
CA SER A 3 59.30 -8.46 -3.40
C SER A 3 58.44 -8.08 -2.19
N LEU A 4 57.27 -7.49 -2.44
CA LEU A 4 56.26 -7.25 -1.41
C LEU A 4 55.69 -8.59 -0.91
N PRO A 5 55.51 -8.78 0.41
CA PRO A 5 54.88 -9.99 0.92
C PRO A 5 53.39 -9.99 0.54
N MET A 6 52.98 -11.03 -0.19
CA MET A 6 51.58 -11.42 -0.36
C MET A 6 50.99 -11.69 1.03
N THR A 7 50.24 -10.72 1.56
CA THR A 7 49.40 -10.95 2.73
C THR A 7 48.22 -11.78 2.27
N THR A 8 48.33 -13.09 2.40
CA THR A 8 47.19 -14.00 2.26
C THR A 8 46.22 -13.71 3.40
N LEU A 9 45.16 -12.95 3.09
CA LEU A 9 44.00 -12.79 3.95
C LEU A 9 43.34 -14.17 4.09
N VAL A 10 43.70 -14.88 5.16
CA VAL A 10 42.98 -16.09 5.58
C VAL A 10 41.59 -15.61 5.99
N PRO A 11 40.50 -16.06 5.31
CA PRO A 11 39.16 -15.70 5.73
C PRO A 11 38.95 -16.23 7.16
N PRO A 12 38.35 -15.43 8.06
CA PRO A 12 38.14 -15.84 9.44
C PRO A 12 37.37 -17.17 9.47
N LEU A 13 37.81 -18.11 10.33
CA LEU A 13 37.23 -19.45 10.49
C LEU A 13 35.72 -19.41 10.79
N ASN A 14 35.23 -18.30 11.34
CA ASN A 14 33.82 -18.01 11.48
C ASN A 14 33.47 -16.81 10.59
N PRO A 15 32.52 -16.93 9.64
CA PRO A 15 32.04 -15.78 8.90
C PRO A 15 31.45 -14.76 9.89
N THR A 16 31.82 -13.49 9.76
CA THR A 16 31.19 -12.41 10.52
C THR A 16 29.69 -12.43 10.25
N VAL A 17 28.87 -12.52 11.30
CA VAL A 17 27.41 -12.50 11.17
C VAL A 17 27.02 -11.15 10.59
N SER A 18 26.64 -11.12 9.31
CA SER A 18 26.14 -9.91 8.68
C SER A 18 24.72 -9.63 9.17
N THR A 19 24.48 -8.40 9.63
CA THR A 19 23.15 -7.88 9.98
C THR A 19 22.17 -7.91 8.80
N HIS A 20 22.67 -8.12 7.58
CA HIS A 20 21.93 -8.15 6.32
C HIS A 20 21.44 -9.56 5.92
N THR A 21 21.92 -10.62 6.57
CA THR A 21 21.50 -11.99 6.23
C THR A 21 20.17 -12.31 6.90
N ARG A 22 19.06 -12.19 6.16
CA ARG A 22 17.70 -12.45 6.66
C ARG A 22 16.94 -13.39 5.74
N ALA A 23 16.09 -14.23 6.34
CA ALA A 23 15.16 -15.07 5.60
C ALA A 23 14.13 -14.20 4.89
N VAL A 24 13.99 -14.40 3.58
CA VAL A 24 13.07 -13.66 2.73
C VAL A 24 12.39 -14.63 1.78
N MET A 25 11.06 -14.54 1.68
CA MET A 25 10.31 -15.29 0.69
C MET A 25 10.07 -14.40 -0.54
N ARG A 26 10.32 -14.92 -1.74
CA ARG A 26 9.95 -14.27 -3.00
C ARG A 26 8.68 -14.90 -3.55
N SER A 27 7.72 -14.07 -3.96
CA SER A 27 6.47 -14.52 -4.58
C SER A 27 6.25 -13.75 -5.88
N PRO A 28 6.21 -14.41 -7.04
CA PRO A 28 5.84 -13.76 -8.29
C PRO A 28 4.35 -13.39 -8.27
N LEU A 29 4.01 -12.23 -8.82
CA LEU A 29 2.65 -11.73 -9.00
C LEU A 29 2.56 -11.01 -10.34
N THR A 30 1.60 -11.37 -11.18
CA THR A 30 1.29 -10.65 -12.41
C THR A 30 0.05 -9.79 -12.20
N LEU A 31 0.14 -8.52 -12.56
CA LEU A 31 -0.94 -7.53 -12.51
C LEU A 31 -1.16 -6.98 -13.91
N SER A 32 -2.35 -7.17 -14.43
CA SER A 32 -2.78 -6.75 -15.78
C SER A 32 -3.69 -5.53 -15.73
N THR A 33 -4.50 -5.41 -14.67
CA THR A 33 -5.42 -4.28 -14.53
C THR A 33 -4.74 -3.02 -13.97
N HIS A 34 -5.13 -1.84 -14.48
CA HIS A 34 -4.63 -0.56 -13.94
C HIS A 34 -4.94 -0.40 -12.45
N ILE A 35 -6.12 -0.83 -11.97
CA ILE A 35 -6.48 -0.77 -10.55
C ILE A 35 -5.63 -1.73 -9.72
N GLY A 36 -5.31 -2.93 -10.23
CA GLY A 36 -4.39 -3.87 -9.59
C GLY A 36 -3.00 -3.25 -9.39
N VAL A 37 -2.42 -2.70 -10.47
CA VAL A 37 -1.12 -2.02 -10.46
C VAL A 37 -1.13 -0.81 -9.52
N LYS A 38 -2.16 0.05 -9.60
CA LYS A 38 -2.34 1.21 -8.72
C LYS A 38 -2.41 0.80 -7.25
N THR A 39 -3.17 -0.26 -6.94
CA THR A 39 -3.30 -0.79 -5.57
C THR A 39 -1.94 -1.22 -5.07
N TYR A 40 -1.26 -2.10 -5.80
CA TYR A 40 0.08 -2.57 -5.46
C TYR A 40 1.05 -1.42 -5.16
N ASN A 41 1.15 -0.45 -6.07
CA ASN A 41 2.09 0.67 -5.94
C ASN A 41 1.82 1.53 -4.69
N ARG A 42 0.55 1.67 -4.30
CA ARG A 42 0.14 2.55 -3.19
C ARG A 42 0.18 1.86 -1.83
N THR A 43 0.16 0.53 -1.76
CA THR A 43 -0.05 -0.19 -0.50
C THR A 43 1.03 -1.21 -0.17
N PHE A 44 1.59 -1.95 -1.14
CA PHE A 44 2.38 -3.14 -0.83
C PHE A 44 3.63 -2.83 0.01
N LYS A 45 4.46 -1.88 -0.43
CA LYS A 45 5.70 -1.54 0.28
C LYS A 45 5.43 -1.00 1.69
N ARG A 46 4.40 -0.17 1.83
CA ARG A 46 4.02 0.43 3.12
C ARG A 46 3.49 -0.62 4.09
N LEU A 47 2.65 -1.53 3.60
CA LEU A 47 2.17 -2.64 4.40
C LEU A 47 3.31 -3.57 4.81
N GLU A 48 4.19 -3.92 3.88
CA GLU A 48 5.31 -4.83 4.17
C GLU A 48 6.26 -4.22 5.21
N ALA A 49 6.56 -2.93 5.10
CA ALA A 49 7.30 -2.17 6.11
C ALA A 49 6.59 -2.16 7.48
N ALA A 50 5.27 -1.91 7.50
CA ALA A 50 4.48 -1.90 8.73
C ALA A 50 4.45 -3.28 9.42
N LEU A 51 4.22 -4.35 8.66
CA LEU A 51 4.23 -5.71 9.20
C LEU A 51 5.61 -6.08 9.71
N PHE A 52 6.68 -5.73 8.99
CA PHE A 52 8.04 -5.97 9.44
C PHE A 52 8.39 -5.21 10.72
N LEU A 53 7.92 -3.97 10.85
CA LEU A 53 8.08 -3.20 12.06
C LEU A 53 7.36 -3.87 13.25
N ALA A 54 6.12 -4.31 13.08
CA ALA A 54 5.33 -4.92 14.15
C ALA A 54 5.74 -6.36 14.50
N ASP A 55 6.26 -7.13 13.54
CA ASP A 55 6.64 -8.54 13.73
C ASP A 55 8.09 -8.71 14.14
N VAL A 56 8.99 -7.82 13.71
CA VAL A 56 10.44 -7.99 13.89
C VAL A 56 11.00 -6.87 14.75
N LEU A 57 10.87 -5.61 14.34
CA LEU A 57 11.52 -4.51 15.06
C LEU A 57 11.04 -4.37 16.49
N VAL A 58 9.74 -4.50 16.73
CA VAL A 58 9.17 -4.41 18.07
C VAL A 58 9.70 -5.52 18.99
N LEU A 59 9.92 -6.73 18.46
CA LEU A 59 10.43 -7.86 19.24
C LEU A 59 11.95 -7.83 19.46
N LEU A 60 12.70 -7.13 18.61
CA LEU A 60 14.14 -6.96 18.78
C LEU A 60 14.52 -5.95 19.88
N ARG A 61 13.54 -5.31 20.52
CA ARG A 61 13.75 -4.26 21.54
C ARG A 61 13.89 -4.79 22.98
N GLY A 62 14.20 -6.08 23.15
CA GLY A 62 14.60 -6.67 24.43
C GLY A 62 13.55 -6.52 25.55
N ARG A 63 13.93 -5.91 26.68
CA ARG A 63 13.02 -5.71 27.82
C ARG A 63 11.74 -4.95 27.46
N ALA A 64 11.85 -3.92 26.61
CA ALA A 64 10.68 -3.15 26.18
C ALA A 64 9.66 -4.01 25.40
N SER A 65 10.10 -5.07 24.71
CA SER A 65 9.15 -5.97 24.05
C SER A 65 8.40 -6.87 25.05
N HIS A 66 9.02 -7.21 26.18
CA HIS A 66 8.40 -8.01 27.23
C HIS A 66 7.31 -7.22 27.95
N ASP A 67 7.62 -5.97 28.34
CA ASP A 67 6.67 -5.09 29.03
C ASP A 67 5.42 -4.79 28.17
N TYR A 68 5.56 -4.88 26.84
CA TYR A 68 4.48 -4.63 25.88
C TYR A 68 3.90 -5.90 25.24
N ALA A 69 4.23 -7.10 25.74
CA ALA A 69 3.84 -8.37 25.11
C ALA A 69 2.32 -8.52 24.89
N ALA A 70 1.51 -8.07 25.85
CA ALA A 70 0.06 -8.08 25.74
C ALA A 70 -0.46 -7.14 24.64
N GLU A 71 0.11 -5.93 24.55
CA GLU A 71 -0.25 -4.96 23.51
C GLU A 71 0.22 -5.41 22.12
N ILE A 72 1.40 -6.01 22.02
CA ILE A 72 1.91 -6.61 20.77
C ILE A 72 0.91 -7.66 20.26
N THR A 73 0.46 -8.56 21.14
CA THR A 73 -0.52 -9.59 20.80
C THR A 73 -1.87 -8.99 20.38
N GLN A 74 -2.33 -7.96 21.08
CA GLN A 74 -3.56 -7.24 20.77
C GLN A 74 -3.50 -6.57 19.38
N VAL A 75 -2.38 -5.89 19.08
CA VAL A 75 -2.14 -5.22 17.79
C VAL A 75 -2.04 -6.24 16.66
N HIS A 76 -1.33 -7.34 16.87
CA HIS A 76 -1.24 -8.45 15.93
C HIS A 76 -2.62 -9.01 15.59
N SER A 77 -3.46 -9.27 16.60
CA SER A 77 -4.85 -9.71 16.40
C SER A 77 -5.67 -8.68 15.62
N ALA A 78 -5.52 -7.39 15.93
CA ALA A 78 -6.22 -6.31 15.20
C ALA A 78 -5.81 -6.26 13.72
N MET A 79 -4.53 -6.45 13.40
CA MET A 79 -4.03 -6.51 12.02
C MET A 79 -4.60 -7.73 11.28
N ASP A 80 -4.58 -8.90 11.91
CA ASP A 80 -5.13 -10.14 11.32
C ASP A 80 -6.64 -10.02 11.04
N GLN A 81 -7.37 -9.34 11.94
CA GLN A 81 -8.78 -9.02 11.72
C GLN A 81 -9.00 -8.08 10.53
N GLU A 82 -8.15 -7.08 10.31
CA GLU A 82 -8.26 -6.20 9.14
C GLU A 82 -8.00 -6.96 7.84
N LEU A 83 -6.99 -7.85 7.81
CA LEU A 83 -6.75 -8.72 6.65
C LEU A 83 -7.92 -9.68 6.42
N THR A 84 -8.53 -10.21 7.48
CA THR A 84 -9.71 -11.08 7.40
C THR A 84 -10.93 -10.33 6.86
N ARG A 85 -11.18 -9.09 7.32
CA ARG A 85 -12.25 -8.23 6.79
C ARG A 85 -12.06 -7.94 5.31
N LEU A 86 -10.83 -7.63 4.89
CA LEU A 86 -10.51 -7.41 3.48
C LEU A 86 -10.72 -8.69 2.64
N SER A 87 -10.32 -9.85 3.17
CA SER A 87 -10.55 -11.16 2.54
C SER A 87 -12.02 -11.48 2.34
N ALA A 88 -12.86 -11.21 3.35
CA ALA A 88 -14.30 -11.42 3.27
C ALA A 88 -14.92 -10.55 2.17
N LEU A 89 -14.50 -9.29 2.06
CA LEU A 89 -14.95 -8.38 1.01
C LEU A 89 -14.56 -8.88 -0.39
N VAL A 90 -13.29 -9.21 -0.62
CA VAL A 90 -12.83 -9.73 -1.91
C VAL A 90 -13.58 -11.03 -2.25
N THR A 91 -13.83 -11.88 -1.27
CA THR A 91 -14.61 -13.11 -1.46
C THR A 91 -16.06 -12.81 -1.88
N ALA A 92 -16.70 -11.81 -1.27
CA ALA A 92 -18.06 -11.40 -1.63
C ALA A 92 -18.11 -10.86 -3.07
N GLU A 93 -17.14 -10.02 -3.46
CA GLU A 93 -17.03 -9.50 -4.83
C GLU A 93 -16.74 -10.61 -5.85
N GLN A 94 -15.86 -11.56 -5.52
CA GLN A 94 -15.60 -12.76 -6.34
C GLN A 94 -16.87 -13.58 -6.56
N GLN A 95 -17.65 -13.82 -5.50
CA GLN A 95 -18.91 -14.57 -5.61
C GLN A 95 -19.94 -13.83 -6.45
N TRP A 96 -20.05 -12.51 -6.27
CA TRP A 96 -20.95 -11.69 -7.07
C TRP A 96 -20.59 -11.75 -8.56
N ILE A 97 -19.33 -11.53 -8.92
CA ILE A 97 -18.92 -11.51 -10.33
C ILE A 97 -18.99 -12.90 -10.97
N THR A 98 -18.67 -13.95 -10.21
CA THR A 98 -18.84 -15.34 -10.67
C THR A 98 -20.30 -15.65 -11.01
N LYS A 99 -21.25 -15.12 -10.22
CA LYS A 99 -22.69 -15.27 -10.51
C LYS A 99 -23.08 -14.51 -11.77
N ALA A 100 -22.59 -13.27 -11.94
CA ALA A 100 -22.87 -12.46 -13.12
C ALA A 100 -22.35 -13.15 -14.41
N LEU A 101 -21.13 -13.70 -14.36
CA LEU A 101 -20.50 -14.40 -15.48
C LEU A 101 -21.10 -15.77 -15.81
N LYS A 102 -21.99 -16.32 -14.96
CA LYS A 102 -22.58 -17.66 -15.20
C LYS A 102 -23.37 -17.73 -16.52
N ALA A 103 -23.93 -16.61 -16.96
CA ALA A 103 -24.69 -16.50 -18.20
C ALA A 103 -23.85 -15.99 -19.39
N ALA A 104 -22.53 -15.80 -19.22
CA ALA A 104 -21.67 -15.23 -20.25
C ALA A 104 -21.40 -16.22 -21.40
N PRO A 105 -21.50 -15.79 -22.67
CA PRO A 105 -20.95 -16.56 -23.79
C PRO A 105 -19.42 -16.61 -23.71
N ARG A 106 -18.80 -17.71 -24.14
CA ARG A 106 -17.34 -17.94 -24.03
C ARG A 106 -16.58 -17.51 -25.29
N ASP A 107 -16.97 -16.39 -25.88
CA ASP A 107 -16.65 -16.14 -27.29
C ASP A 107 -15.42 -15.23 -27.48
N ALA A 108 -14.99 -14.50 -26.45
CA ALA A 108 -13.81 -13.64 -26.52
C ALA A 108 -13.09 -13.50 -25.17
N GLU A 109 -11.75 -13.59 -25.19
CA GLU A 109 -10.88 -13.36 -24.03
C GLU A 109 -10.45 -11.89 -23.99
N VAL A 110 -10.50 -11.27 -22.80
CA VAL A 110 -10.06 -9.89 -22.58
C VAL A 110 -8.54 -9.86 -22.51
N GLN A 111 -7.91 -9.09 -23.40
CA GLN A 111 -6.46 -8.85 -23.40
C GLN A 111 -6.13 -7.48 -22.81
N TYR A 112 -5.03 -7.41 -22.05
CA TYR A 112 -4.54 -6.19 -21.41
C TYR A 112 -3.34 -5.63 -22.17
N THR A 113 -3.27 -4.30 -22.25
CA THR A 113 -2.24 -3.61 -23.03
C THR A 113 -0.84 -3.75 -22.45
N ASP A 114 -0.72 -3.73 -21.11
CA ASP A 114 0.59 -3.71 -20.43
C ASP A 114 0.53 -4.49 -19.10
N PRO A 115 0.57 -5.84 -19.13
CA PRO A 115 0.64 -6.65 -17.92
C PRO A 115 2.03 -6.59 -17.30
N VAL A 116 2.09 -6.34 -15.99
CA VAL A 116 3.33 -6.20 -15.22
C VAL A 116 3.53 -7.41 -14.33
N THR A 117 4.70 -8.07 -14.43
CA THR A 117 5.11 -9.13 -13.51
C THR A 117 6.06 -8.58 -12.45
N LEU A 118 5.73 -8.81 -11.18
CA LEU A 118 6.42 -8.31 -10.01
C LEU A 118 6.93 -9.48 -9.16
N ASN A 119 8.15 -9.37 -8.65
CA ASN A 119 8.70 -10.32 -7.68
C ASN A 119 8.61 -9.73 -6.28
N LEU A 120 7.53 -10.08 -5.57
CA LEU A 120 7.26 -9.58 -4.24
C LEU A 120 8.21 -10.19 -3.23
N THR A 121 8.86 -9.32 -2.46
CA THR A 121 9.80 -9.69 -1.41
C THR A 121 9.08 -9.60 -0.07
N LEU A 122 9.01 -10.72 0.66
CA LEU A 122 8.25 -10.84 1.90
C LEU A 122 9.22 -11.16 3.04
N ARG A 123 9.34 -10.22 3.98
CA ARG A 123 10.20 -10.36 5.17
C ARG A 123 9.47 -10.94 6.38
N THR A 124 8.14 -10.98 6.36
CA THR A 124 7.33 -11.57 7.42
C THR A 124 6.31 -12.57 6.88
N PRO A 125 5.95 -13.61 7.66
CA PRO A 125 4.92 -14.55 7.26
C PRO A 125 3.54 -13.89 7.19
N ARG A 126 3.28 -12.83 7.97
CA ARG A 126 1.99 -12.11 7.99
C ARG A 126 1.75 -11.29 6.71
N ALA A 127 2.78 -11.09 5.88
CA ALA A 127 2.61 -10.50 4.54
C ALA A 127 2.05 -11.49 3.50
N ARG A 128 2.09 -12.82 3.76
CA ARG A 128 1.63 -13.84 2.80
C ARG A 128 0.12 -13.74 2.51
N PRO A 129 -0.77 -13.63 3.51
CA PRO A 129 -2.20 -13.44 3.24
C PRO A 129 -2.48 -12.22 2.35
N TYR A 130 -1.70 -11.14 2.52
CA TYR A 130 -1.87 -9.95 1.70
C TYR A 130 -1.50 -10.17 0.23
N VAL A 131 -0.43 -10.91 -0.06
CA VAL A 131 -0.09 -11.29 -1.45
C VAL A 131 -1.21 -12.12 -2.07
N THR A 132 -1.74 -13.09 -1.32
CA THR A 132 -2.91 -13.86 -1.77
C THR A 132 -4.10 -12.94 -2.06
N LEU A 133 -4.32 -11.91 -1.25
CA LEU A 133 -5.37 -10.92 -1.48
C LEU A 133 -5.13 -10.07 -2.73
N LEU A 134 -3.89 -9.68 -3.03
CA LEU A 134 -3.55 -8.97 -4.28
C LEU A 134 -3.81 -9.85 -5.50
N THR A 135 -3.44 -11.14 -5.46
CA THR A 135 -3.75 -12.09 -6.54
C THR A 135 -5.26 -12.22 -6.74
N ARG A 136 -6.02 -12.35 -5.65
CA ARG A 136 -7.48 -12.47 -5.71
C ARG A 136 -8.14 -11.17 -6.18
N LEU A 137 -7.61 -10.02 -5.78
CA LEU A 137 -8.03 -8.72 -6.29
C LEU A 137 -7.88 -8.65 -7.81
N GLU A 138 -6.70 -8.99 -8.32
CA GLU A 138 -6.43 -8.97 -9.75
C GLU A 138 -7.38 -9.89 -10.52
N GLN A 139 -7.56 -11.12 -10.07
CA GLN A 139 -8.53 -12.06 -10.66
C GLN A 139 -9.96 -11.51 -10.66
N THR A 140 -10.35 -10.82 -9.58
CA THR A 140 -11.67 -10.21 -9.45
C THR A 140 -11.84 -9.06 -10.44
N LEU A 141 -10.84 -8.18 -10.55
CA LEU A 141 -10.85 -7.07 -11.50
C LEU A 141 -10.91 -7.57 -12.94
N CYS A 142 -10.13 -8.60 -13.28
CA CYS A 142 -10.20 -9.22 -14.60
C CYS A 142 -11.59 -9.79 -14.91
N SER A 143 -12.23 -10.42 -13.92
CA SER A 143 -13.59 -10.95 -14.06
C SER A 143 -14.62 -9.83 -14.21
N VAL A 144 -14.42 -8.70 -13.54
CA VAL A 144 -15.27 -7.51 -13.66
C VAL A 144 -15.16 -6.91 -15.06
N ASP A 145 -13.94 -6.79 -15.59
CA ASP A 145 -13.70 -6.31 -16.95
C ASP A 145 -14.29 -7.28 -17.98
N GLN A 146 -14.16 -8.59 -17.77
CA GLN A 146 -14.79 -9.60 -18.61
C GLN A 146 -16.33 -9.45 -18.65
N ALA A 147 -16.98 -9.28 -17.50
CA ALA A 147 -18.44 -9.08 -17.48
C ALA A 147 -18.86 -7.79 -18.17
N TRP A 148 -18.03 -6.74 -18.10
CA TRP A 148 -18.27 -5.48 -18.80
C TRP A 148 -18.15 -5.65 -20.32
N TYR A 149 -17.12 -6.32 -20.83
CA TYR A 149 -16.97 -6.60 -22.26
C TYR A 149 -18.06 -7.52 -22.82
N HIS A 150 -18.61 -8.43 -22.01
CA HIS A 150 -19.78 -9.23 -22.38
C HIS A 150 -21.12 -8.48 -22.27
N GLY A 151 -21.12 -7.20 -21.86
CA GLY A 151 -22.33 -6.40 -21.71
C GLY A 151 -23.24 -6.82 -20.56
N LEU A 152 -22.73 -7.61 -19.61
CA LEU A 152 -23.49 -8.10 -18.45
C LEU A 152 -23.62 -7.05 -17.35
N ILE A 153 -22.69 -6.09 -17.33
CA ILE A 153 -22.71 -4.96 -16.40
C ILE A 153 -22.45 -3.64 -17.15
N PRO A 154 -23.08 -2.54 -16.72
CA PRO A 154 -22.83 -1.23 -17.30
C PRO A 154 -21.46 -0.67 -16.88
N THR A 155 -20.89 0.23 -17.69
CA THR A 155 -19.61 0.90 -17.42
C THR A 155 -19.54 1.55 -16.04
N ALA A 156 -20.65 2.18 -15.59
CA ALA A 156 -20.70 2.80 -14.27
C ALA A 156 -20.48 1.79 -13.13
N GLU A 157 -20.99 0.56 -13.26
CA GLU A 157 -20.84 -0.49 -12.26
C GLU A 157 -19.42 -1.06 -12.26
N GLN A 158 -18.81 -1.23 -13.45
CA GLN A 158 -17.40 -1.63 -13.61
C GLN A 158 -16.47 -0.66 -12.86
N LEU A 159 -16.61 0.65 -13.11
CA LEU A 159 -15.78 1.68 -12.48
C LEU A 159 -16.03 1.77 -10.96
N LYS A 160 -17.29 1.67 -10.54
CA LYS A 160 -17.68 1.71 -9.12
C LYS A 160 -17.03 0.57 -8.34
N ARG A 161 -17.04 -0.65 -8.88
CA ARG A 161 -16.48 -1.83 -8.21
C ARG A 161 -14.96 -1.81 -8.15
N GLY A 162 -14.30 -1.41 -9.23
CA GLY A 162 -12.85 -1.20 -9.23
C GLY A 162 -12.42 -0.19 -8.15
N ASN A 163 -13.13 0.94 -8.06
CA ASN A 163 -12.86 1.96 -7.04
C ASN A 163 -13.19 1.49 -5.61
N LEU A 164 -14.26 0.73 -5.41
CA LEU A 164 -14.61 0.15 -4.11
C LEU A 164 -13.46 -0.74 -3.62
N LEU A 165 -13.01 -1.69 -4.44
CA LEU A 165 -11.91 -2.59 -4.10
C LEU A 165 -10.63 -1.82 -3.75
N PHE A 166 -10.23 -0.86 -4.59
CA PHE A 166 -9.07 0.00 -4.32
C PHE A 166 -9.18 0.71 -2.95
N ARG A 167 -10.32 1.34 -2.67
CA ARG A 167 -10.55 2.08 -1.40
C ARG A 167 -10.43 1.16 -0.19
N HIS A 168 -10.96 -0.06 -0.27
CA HIS A 168 -10.88 -1.01 0.84
C HIS A 168 -9.45 -1.51 1.08
N PHE A 169 -8.68 -1.79 0.03
CA PHE A 169 -7.26 -2.12 0.16
C PHE A 169 -6.47 -0.96 0.76
N TYR A 170 -6.67 0.26 0.26
CA TYR A 170 -5.97 1.45 0.76
C TYR A 170 -6.30 1.71 2.24
N ARG A 171 -7.58 1.60 2.62
CA ARG A 171 -8.02 1.79 4.00
C ARG A 171 -7.46 0.72 4.95
N ALA A 172 -7.51 -0.55 4.56
CA ALA A 172 -6.96 -1.64 5.38
C ALA A 172 -5.44 -1.44 5.60
N CYS A 173 -4.71 -1.08 4.55
CA CYS A 173 -3.29 -0.75 4.62
C CYS A 173 -3.03 0.40 5.60
N GLY A 174 -3.74 1.53 5.47
CA GLY A 174 -3.59 2.67 6.36
C GLY A 174 -3.99 2.39 7.83
N VAL A 175 -4.85 1.41 8.09
CA VAL A 175 -5.15 0.98 9.47
C VAL A 175 -3.99 0.14 10.02
N ILE A 176 -3.52 -0.85 9.26
CA ILE A 176 -2.39 -1.71 9.68
C ILE A 176 -1.13 -0.87 9.90
N GLU A 177 -0.84 0.07 9.01
CA GLU A 177 0.29 0.99 9.16
C GLU A 177 0.22 1.76 10.47
N ARG A 178 -0.91 2.44 10.74
CA ARG A 178 -1.02 3.26 11.94
C ARG A 178 -0.98 2.42 13.22
N LEU A 179 -1.50 1.19 13.20
CA LEU A 179 -1.36 0.26 14.31
C LEU A 179 0.11 -0.15 14.52
N ALA A 180 0.82 -0.50 13.46
CA ALA A 180 2.22 -0.89 13.52
C ALA A 180 3.10 0.26 14.03
N TRP A 181 3.01 1.43 13.40
CA TRP A 181 3.81 2.60 13.75
C TRP A 181 3.47 3.13 15.14
N GLY A 182 2.20 3.07 15.55
CA GLY A 182 1.78 3.40 16.91
C GLY A 182 2.44 2.50 17.94
N LEU A 183 2.38 1.18 17.74
CA LEU A 183 3.05 0.21 18.60
C LEU A 183 4.57 0.42 18.63
N GLY A 184 5.21 0.52 17.46
CA GLY A 184 6.67 0.71 17.37
C GLY A 184 7.15 1.97 18.06
N ARG A 185 6.40 3.07 17.95
CA ARG A 185 6.71 4.31 18.67
C ARG A 185 6.62 4.11 20.19
N ARG A 186 5.59 3.42 20.69
CA ARG A 186 5.44 3.18 22.13
C ARG A 186 6.55 2.31 22.71
N VAL A 187 6.89 1.22 22.03
CA VAL A 187 7.98 0.35 22.46
C VAL A 187 9.32 1.08 22.39
N ARG A 188 9.49 2.00 21.43
CA ARG A 188 10.66 2.89 21.37
C ARG A 188 10.74 3.87 22.52
N ASP A 189 9.69 4.66 22.72
CA ASP A 189 9.66 5.70 23.74
C ASP A 189 9.83 5.07 25.15
N ALA A 190 9.33 3.85 25.36
CA ALA A 190 9.55 3.09 26.60
C ALA A 190 11.02 2.67 26.81
N GLN A 191 11.70 2.22 25.75
CA GLN A 191 13.12 1.85 25.80
C GLN A 191 14.00 3.07 26.11
N ASP A 192 13.66 4.24 25.57
CA ASP A 192 14.40 5.48 25.78
C ASP A 192 14.11 6.13 27.15
N GLY A 193 13.34 5.46 28.03
CA GLY A 193 12.95 5.96 29.34
C GLY A 193 11.96 7.12 29.30
N ALA A 194 11.41 7.45 28.14
CA ALA A 194 10.42 8.50 27.92
C ALA A 194 8.98 7.98 28.15
N ALA A 195 8.77 7.26 29.26
CA ALA A 195 7.54 6.53 29.60
C ALA A 195 6.25 7.40 29.70
N THR A 196 6.36 8.72 29.53
CA THR A 196 5.27 9.71 29.68
C THR A 196 4.88 10.42 28.39
N VAL A 197 5.37 10.01 27.22
CA VAL A 197 4.84 10.54 25.96
C VAL A 197 3.54 9.81 25.64
N ASN A 198 2.41 10.46 25.95
CA ASN A 198 1.07 10.03 25.56
C ASN A 198 1.11 9.51 24.11
N ALA A 199 0.82 8.23 23.93
CA ALA A 199 0.77 7.68 22.59
C ALA A 199 -0.27 8.44 21.76
N SER A 200 -0.02 8.53 20.45
CA SER A 200 -0.86 9.34 19.56
C SER A 200 -2.34 9.06 19.82
N PRO A 201 -3.17 10.10 20.07
CA PRO A 201 -4.62 9.93 20.29
C PRO A 201 -5.28 9.07 19.21
N ASP A 202 -4.78 9.18 17.98
CA ASP A 202 -5.26 8.42 16.82
C ASP A 202 -5.00 6.91 16.92
N TYR A 203 -3.86 6.51 17.49
CA TYR A 203 -3.52 5.11 17.71
C TYR A 203 -4.44 4.49 18.76
N HIS A 204 -4.60 5.15 19.91
CA HIS A 204 -5.49 4.70 20.99
C HIS A 204 -6.93 4.57 20.50
N ALA A 205 -7.46 5.62 19.85
CA ALA A 205 -8.82 5.62 19.33
C ALA A 205 -9.05 4.49 18.32
N MET A 206 -8.03 4.19 17.50
CA MET A 206 -8.11 3.11 16.53
C MET A 206 -8.01 1.73 17.16
N LEU A 207 -7.14 1.54 18.14
CA LEU A 207 -7.03 0.27 18.85
C LEU A 207 -8.33 -0.04 19.62
N LEU A 208 -8.90 0.96 20.29
CA LEU A 208 -10.24 0.90 20.90
C LEU A 208 -11.30 0.52 19.89
N LYS A 209 -11.36 1.21 18.75
CA LYS A 209 -12.36 0.94 17.70
C LYS A 209 -12.27 -0.48 17.13
N ARG A 210 -11.07 -1.06 17.08
CA ARG A 210 -10.84 -2.37 16.44
C ARG A 210 -10.91 -3.54 17.39
N THR A 211 -10.45 -3.35 18.62
CA THR A 211 -10.36 -4.42 19.62
C THR A 211 -11.40 -4.31 20.74
N GLY A 212 -12.09 -3.17 20.84
CA GLY A 212 -13.00 -2.88 21.96
C GLY A 212 -12.27 -2.45 23.22
N SER A 213 -10.93 -2.50 23.23
CA SER A 213 -10.10 -2.20 24.39
C SER A 213 -9.03 -1.18 24.04
N GLY A 214 -8.67 -0.34 25.02
CA GLY A 214 -7.48 0.49 24.93
C GLY A 214 -6.23 -0.39 24.79
N PRO A 215 -5.06 0.20 24.53
CA PRO A 215 -3.85 -0.57 24.60
C PRO A 215 -3.76 -1.23 25.97
N ALA A 216 -3.48 -2.52 25.97
CA ALA A 216 -3.24 -3.27 27.19
C ALA A 216 -2.27 -2.48 28.06
N HIS A 217 -2.67 -2.21 29.31
CA HIS A 217 -1.74 -1.65 30.26
C HIS A 217 -0.56 -2.61 30.37
N ALA A 218 0.66 -2.09 30.21
CA ALA A 218 1.82 -2.78 30.73
C ALA A 218 1.54 -2.92 32.23
N ASP A 219 1.24 -4.12 32.71
CA ASP A 219 1.32 -4.38 34.14
C ASP A 219 2.74 -3.96 34.52
N ALA A 220 2.85 -2.96 35.40
CA ALA A 220 4.14 -2.53 35.90
C ALA A 220 4.84 -3.77 36.45
N PRO A 221 6.04 -4.13 35.97
CA PRO A 221 6.71 -5.30 36.49
C PRO A 221 6.94 -5.10 37.99
N ASP A 222 6.69 -6.15 38.78
CA ASP A 222 7.25 -6.23 40.13
C ASP A 222 8.76 -5.95 40.03
N ALA A 223 9.26 -5.10 40.92
CA ALA A 223 10.63 -4.61 40.89
C ALA A 223 11.62 -5.78 40.75
N PRO A 224 12.53 -5.76 39.75
CA PRO A 224 13.37 -6.90 39.44
C PRO A 224 14.51 -7.11 40.45
N ALA A 225 14.91 -8.37 40.58
CA ALA A 225 16.10 -8.79 41.33
C ALA A 225 17.40 -8.32 40.64
N PRO A 226 18.52 -8.14 41.38
CA PRO A 226 19.69 -7.39 40.93
C PRO A 226 20.60 -8.08 39.88
N ASP A 227 20.24 -9.26 39.35
CA ASP A 227 21.05 -9.99 38.35
C ASP A 227 20.68 -9.66 36.87
N GLU A 228 19.76 -8.72 36.62
CA GLU A 228 19.21 -8.37 35.28
C GLU A 228 20.10 -7.50 34.37
N ALA A 229 21.40 -7.33 34.66
CA ALA A 229 22.30 -6.62 33.73
C ALA A 229 22.51 -7.37 32.39
N ALA A 230 22.04 -8.62 32.29
CA ALA A 230 22.11 -9.46 31.09
C ALA A 230 21.02 -9.18 30.04
N ASP A 231 19.95 -8.45 30.40
CA ASP A 231 18.81 -8.16 29.48
C ASP A 231 18.89 -6.78 28.80
N ALA A 232 19.97 -6.03 29.02
CA ALA A 232 20.25 -4.79 28.31
C ALA A 232 20.89 -5.08 26.94
N MET A 233 20.30 -4.52 25.88
CA MET A 233 20.76 -4.68 24.51
C MET A 233 22.24 -4.25 24.39
N THR A 234 23.07 -5.13 23.81
CA THR A 234 24.48 -4.84 23.57
C THR A 234 24.65 -3.77 22.49
N ALA A 235 25.82 -3.13 22.43
CA ALA A 235 26.12 -2.11 21.42
C ALA A 235 25.99 -2.65 19.98
N GLU A 236 26.40 -3.91 19.75
CA GLU A 236 26.27 -4.57 18.44
C GLU A 236 24.81 -4.83 18.06
N GLU A 237 23.98 -5.24 19.02
CA GLU A 237 22.54 -5.42 18.83
C GLU A 237 21.84 -4.08 18.56
N SER A 238 22.25 -3.01 19.24
CA SER A 238 21.71 -1.67 18.99
C SER A 238 22.04 -1.17 17.57
N ALA A 239 23.28 -1.36 17.10
CA ALA A 239 23.69 -1.01 15.75
C ALA A 239 22.96 -1.87 14.68
N SER A 240 22.72 -3.14 14.97
CA SER A 240 21.90 -4.02 14.14
C SER A 240 20.45 -3.53 14.05
N LEU A 241 19.88 -3.10 15.18
CA LEU A 241 18.54 -2.53 15.23
C LEU A 241 18.46 -1.24 14.41
N GLU A 242 19.39 -0.30 14.58
CA GLU A 242 19.46 0.94 13.78
C GLU A 242 19.52 0.67 12.27
N ALA A 243 20.36 -0.28 11.83
CA ALA A 243 20.45 -0.68 10.43
C ALA A 243 19.10 -1.20 9.90
N THR A 244 18.32 -1.86 10.75
CA THR A 244 17.02 -2.44 10.38
C THR A 244 15.88 -1.43 10.41
N GLU A 245 15.99 -0.41 11.24
CA GLU A 245 15.11 0.76 11.17
C GLU A 245 15.35 1.57 9.90
N ALA A 246 16.61 1.75 9.50
CA ALA A 246 16.96 2.40 8.23
C ALA A 246 16.38 1.65 7.02
N LEU A 247 16.36 0.31 7.06
CA LEU A 247 15.68 -0.51 6.06
C LEU A 247 14.17 -0.18 6.00
N VAL A 248 13.48 -0.16 7.14
CA VAL A 248 12.04 0.17 7.18
C VAL A 248 11.77 1.57 6.66
N ALA A 249 12.61 2.55 7.03
CA ALA A 249 12.54 3.90 6.50
C ALA A 249 12.69 3.90 4.97
N SER A 250 13.61 3.12 4.40
CA SER A 250 13.80 3.01 2.94
C SER A 250 12.63 2.35 2.20
N LEU A 251 11.89 1.46 2.88
CA LEU A 251 10.70 0.79 2.33
C LEU A 251 9.47 1.70 2.37
N THR A 252 9.49 2.72 3.22
CA THR A 252 8.41 3.68 3.39
C THR A 252 8.66 4.86 2.45
N PRO A 253 7.87 5.07 1.39
CA PRO A 253 8.07 6.22 0.53
C PRO A 253 7.84 7.53 1.31
N VAL A 254 8.76 8.48 1.20
CA VAL A 254 8.53 9.87 1.65
C VAL A 254 7.43 10.44 0.77
N VAL A 255 6.23 10.55 1.31
CA VAL A 255 5.16 11.29 0.66
C VAL A 255 5.53 12.76 0.77
N GLY A 256 6.03 13.34 -0.32
CA GLY A 256 6.04 14.80 -0.45
C GLY A 256 4.61 15.30 -0.30
N GLU A 257 4.43 16.30 0.55
CA GLU A 257 3.17 16.97 0.83
C GLU A 257 2.55 17.56 -0.45
N ALA A 258 1.84 16.72 -1.21
CA ALA A 258 0.73 17.19 -2.00
C ALA A 258 -0.47 17.15 -1.06
N GLN A 259 -0.93 18.32 -0.61
CA GLN A 259 -2.25 18.52 -0.03
C GLN A 259 -3.30 17.97 -1.00
N GLU A 260 -3.62 16.68 -0.90
CA GLU A 260 -4.87 16.14 -1.41
C GLU A 260 -5.89 16.35 -0.29
N THR A 261 -6.64 17.43 -0.42
CA THR A 261 -7.82 17.74 0.39
C THR A 261 -8.70 16.49 0.50
N GLU A 262 -8.93 16.04 1.73
CA GLU A 262 -10.01 15.10 2.03
C GLU A 262 -11.31 15.63 1.41
N PRO A 263 -12.10 14.83 0.66
CA PRO A 263 -13.42 15.28 0.27
C PRO A 263 -14.29 15.36 1.52
N THR A 264 -14.57 16.58 1.96
CA THR A 264 -15.60 16.91 2.94
C THR A 264 -16.92 16.30 2.50
N PHE A 265 -17.53 15.56 3.42
CA PHE A 265 -18.71 14.74 3.21
C PHE A 265 -19.94 15.58 3.57
N ASP A 266 -20.70 16.05 2.58
CA ASP A 266 -21.99 16.71 2.80
C ASP A 266 -23.18 15.76 2.54
N ASP A 267 -24.14 15.91 3.46
CA ASP A 267 -25.44 15.27 3.65
C ASP A 267 -26.30 15.10 2.36
N PRO A 268 -27.04 13.98 2.17
CA PRO A 268 -27.72 13.66 0.90
C PRO A 268 -29.06 14.40 0.65
N THR A 269 -29.22 15.64 1.12
CA THR A 269 -30.52 16.35 1.05
C THR A 269 -30.55 17.64 0.22
N ASN A 270 -29.53 17.94 -0.60
CA ASN A 270 -29.56 19.12 -1.47
C ASN A 270 -29.41 18.78 -2.96
N THR A 271 -30.49 19.01 -3.70
CA THR A 271 -30.52 19.03 -5.16
C THR A 271 -29.73 20.24 -5.67
N PRO A 272 -28.74 20.10 -6.57
CA PRO A 272 -28.07 21.28 -7.11
C PRO A 272 -28.90 21.87 -8.26
N THR A 273 -29.41 23.08 -8.02
CA THR A 273 -29.80 24.05 -9.04
C THR A 273 -28.61 24.39 -9.93
N PHE A 274 -28.77 24.23 -11.25
CA PHE A 274 -27.80 24.73 -12.23
C PHE A 274 -27.84 26.26 -12.24
N ALA A 275 -26.73 26.89 -11.86
CA ALA A 275 -26.49 28.31 -12.07
C ALA A 275 -25.24 28.50 -12.95
N SER A 276 -25.39 29.38 -13.93
CA SER A 276 -24.52 29.65 -15.07
C SER A 276 -23.09 30.08 -14.73
N THR A 277 -22.22 29.82 -15.70
CA THR A 277 -20.84 30.31 -15.92
C THR A 277 -20.69 31.81 -15.66
N PRO A 278 -19.45 32.27 -15.35
CA PRO A 278 -18.71 32.93 -16.42
C PRO A 278 -17.23 32.49 -16.54
N GLU A 279 -16.72 32.64 -17.76
CA GLU A 279 -15.36 32.34 -18.25
C GLU A 279 -14.23 33.00 -17.45
N PRO A 280 -13.01 32.46 -17.51
CA PRO A 280 -11.81 33.28 -17.44
C PRO A 280 -11.02 33.28 -18.76
N THR A 281 -11.03 34.46 -19.37
CA THR A 281 -9.96 35.18 -20.07
C THR A 281 -8.64 34.43 -20.33
N VAL A 282 -8.37 34.22 -21.61
CA VAL A 282 -7.08 33.87 -22.20
C VAL A 282 -6.05 34.97 -21.90
N THR A 283 -4.90 34.61 -21.32
CA THR A 283 -3.67 35.43 -21.42
C THR A 283 -2.57 34.58 -22.03
N LEU A 284 -2.28 34.86 -23.29
CA LEU A 284 -1.26 34.24 -24.12
C LEU A 284 0.07 34.93 -23.81
N LEU A 285 1.05 34.20 -23.26
CA LEU A 285 2.44 34.65 -23.22
C LEU A 285 3.20 33.94 -24.34
N GLU A 286 3.41 34.72 -25.39
CA GLU A 286 4.20 34.47 -26.58
C GLU A 286 5.68 34.37 -26.19
N THR A 287 6.35 33.27 -26.49
CA THR A 287 7.81 33.25 -26.63
C THR A 287 8.15 32.56 -27.94
N ILE A 288 8.60 33.40 -28.86
CA ILE A 288 9.01 33.14 -30.22
C ILE A 288 10.30 32.30 -30.20
N ASN A 289 10.33 31.20 -30.97
CA ASN A 289 11.58 30.64 -31.47
C ASN A 289 11.50 30.59 -33.00
N PRO A 290 12.39 31.30 -33.75
CA PRO A 290 12.31 31.42 -35.19
C PRO A 290 13.17 30.36 -35.87
N GLY A 291 12.57 29.53 -36.73
CA GLY A 291 13.36 28.65 -37.59
C GLY A 291 12.55 27.50 -38.17
N LEU A 292 11.79 27.80 -39.24
CA LEU A 292 11.38 26.93 -40.37
C LEU A 292 9.99 27.35 -40.90
N ARG A 293 9.98 28.46 -41.63
CA ARG A 293 9.09 28.70 -42.78
C ARG A 293 10.03 28.66 -44.00
N SER A 294 9.73 28.07 -45.16
CA SER A 294 8.48 27.98 -45.92
C SER A 294 8.63 26.82 -46.92
N LEU A 295 7.56 26.13 -47.32
CA LEU A 295 6.86 26.22 -48.62
C LEU A 295 6.17 24.83 -48.72
N GLU A 296 4.92 24.58 -49.09
CA GLU A 296 3.88 25.25 -49.85
C GLU A 296 2.55 24.53 -49.52
N GLU A 297 1.45 25.27 -49.55
CA GLU A 297 0.07 24.75 -49.45
C GLU A 297 -0.61 24.87 -50.85
N PRO A 298 -1.86 24.41 -51.06
CA PRO A 298 -2.23 23.23 -51.86
C PRO A 298 -3.03 23.58 -53.14
N PRO A 299 -3.69 22.60 -53.79
CA PRO A 299 -5.01 22.93 -54.31
C PRO A 299 -6.09 21.88 -54.00
N SER A 300 -7.13 22.35 -53.30
CA SER A 300 -8.56 22.20 -53.62
C SER A 300 -8.99 21.06 -54.54
N ARG A 301 -9.87 20.16 -54.05
CA ARG A 301 -11.10 19.76 -54.77
C ARG A 301 -12.04 18.85 -53.96
N VAL A 302 -13.34 19.17 -54.09
CA VAL A 302 -14.56 18.38 -53.81
C VAL A 302 -15.05 18.30 -52.36
N ARG A 303 -15.66 19.42 -51.93
CA ARG A 303 -16.97 19.36 -51.26
C ARG A 303 -18.01 19.01 -52.33
N GLU A 304 -18.69 17.88 -52.19
CA GLU A 304 -20.07 17.65 -52.61
C GLU A 304 -20.40 16.17 -52.40
N LEU A 305 -21.17 15.88 -51.35
CA LEU A 305 -22.20 14.83 -51.26
C LEU A 305 -22.58 14.66 -49.79
N PHE A 306 -23.88 14.58 -49.53
CA PHE A 306 -24.55 14.52 -48.22
C PHE A 306 -24.83 15.86 -47.51
N ARG A 307 -25.53 16.74 -48.23
CA ARG A 307 -26.54 17.62 -47.61
C ARG A 307 -27.80 17.65 -48.50
N ALA A 308 -28.64 16.61 -48.39
CA ALA A 308 -30.05 16.65 -48.80
C ALA A 308 -30.73 15.33 -48.38
N GLN A 309 -31.37 15.32 -47.21
CA GLN A 309 -32.64 14.60 -46.99
C GLN A 309 -33.24 15.07 -45.66
N GLY A 310 -34.09 16.09 -45.77
CA GLY A 310 -34.95 16.59 -44.70
C GLY A 310 -36.02 17.50 -45.32
N ALA A 311 -37.29 17.13 -45.10
CA ALA A 311 -38.56 17.78 -45.52
C ALA A 311 -38.91 17.68 -47.03
N SER A 312 -40.13 17.42 -47.50
CA SER A 312 -41.52 17.34 -46.98
C SER A 312 -42.31 16.55 -48.06
N VAL A 313 -43.34 15.73 -47.79
CA VAL A 313 -44.77 16.01 -47.52
C VAL A 313 -45.42 14.64 -47.24
#